data_AF-A0A1M6UTE9-F1
#
_entry.id   AF-A0A1M6UTE9-F1
#
_cell.length_a   1.000
_cell.length_b   1.000
_cell.length_c   1.000
_cell.angle_alpha   90.00
_cell.angle_beta   90.00
_cell.angle_gamma   90.00
#
_symmetry.space_group_name_H-M   'P 1'
#
loop_
_entity.id
_entity.type
_entity.pdbx_description
1 polymer ?
#
loop_
_entity_poly.entity_id
_entity_poly.type
_entity_poly.pdbx_seq_one_letter_code
_entity_poly.pdbx_strand_id
1 'polypeptide(L)'
;MASQESLPLRRLKEFQPLNRLTDDQLVLLASRAERRSHGPGQRVLERGVRDGLDYFLVAGKVELESVDGRKTVIEAETEKALNPIARLQPRMYEVTAVKSCEFLVVEQDVLNQLLRAAPVAQVEMDSGEGNDSGESEEHHLLMEFYAELRSNQLKLPSVPDVAWKVRRTVDKEDSTADQVAIAVSADPAIAAKLVRACNSPLYRGFSDVRNVREAVIRLGMRTTRQLVTVFSMREVFKTRQPTLQKEMEKLWRHSREVAALCWVLADHTTRLNPEEALLAGLLHDIGVVPILVQAEHHVNLFADDTNLQNAISELRADVGTAVLESWSFPPAFIDAARHAEDWSYESREAEPQLVDVVIVAQLHAMIGSSQNEGLPAFDQVPAYRRLGDLELNASRSLELLTEARARVDEVQQLLSIR
;
A
#
# COMPACT_ATOMS: atom_id res chain seq x y z
N MET A 1 43.48 -23.50 2.24
CA MET A 1 43.31 -22.18 1.61
C MET A 1 42.81 -22.43 0.19
N ALA A 2 41.51 -22.60 0.04
CA ALA A 2 40.90 -22.84 -1.27
C ALA A 2 40.79 -21.49 -1.98
N SER A 3 41.39 -21.43 -3.17
CA SER A 3 41.42 -20.31 -4.08
C SER A 3 40.00 -19.75 -4.28
N GLN A 4 39.75 -18.53 -3.79
CA GLN A 4 38.58 -17.75 -4.20
C GLN A 4 38.80 -17.36 -5.67
N GLU A 5 38.47 -18.26 -6.60
CA GLU A 5 38.23 -17.84 -7.98
C GLU A 5 37.01 -16.92 -7.96
N SER A 6 37.29 -15.61 -8.00
CA SER A 6 36.27 -14.58 -8.08
C SER A 6 35.39 -14.85 -9.29
N LEU A 7 34.07 -14.81 -9.11
CA LEU A 7 33.14 -14.81 -10.24
C LEU A 7 33.59 -13.77 -11.27
N PRO A 8 33.67 -14.12 -12.56
CA PRO A 8 34.07 -13.15 -13.58
C PRO A 8 33.19 -11.91 -13.49
N LEU A 9 33.78 -10.71 -13.59
CA LEU A 9 33.03 -9.44 -13.53
C LEU A 9 31.86 -9.42 -14.53
N ARG A 10 32.03 -10.06 -15.70
CA ARG A 10 30.96 -10.24 -16.69
C ARG A 10 29.73 -10.94 -16.12
N ARG A 11 29.91 -12.00 -15.32
CA ARG A 11 28.81 -12.75 -14.69
C ARG A 11 28.19 -11.97 -13.53
N LEU A 12 28.96 -11.15 -12.81
CA LEU A 12 28.40 -10.26 -11.79
C LEU A 12 27.50 -9.18 -12.41
N LYS A 13 27.86 -8.67 -13.60
CA LYS A 13 27.05 -7.72 -14.36
C LYS A 13 25.74 -8.29 -14.91
N GLU A 14 25.55 -9.61 -14.89
CA GLU A 14 24.27 -10.22 -15.29
C GLU A 14 23.22 -10.08 -14.19
N PHE A 15 23.62 -9.98 -12.91
CA PHE A 15 22.71 -9.85 -11.78
C PHE A 15 22.21 -8.42 -11.59
N GLN A 16 20.94 -8.28 -11.21
CA GLN A 16 20.31 -7.01 -10.85
C GLN A 16 20.21 -6.91 -9.32
N PRO A 17 20.63 -5.79 -8.69
CA PRO A 17 21.06 -4.52 -9.29
C PRO A 17 22.58 -4.40 -9.53
N LEU A 18 23.35 -5.50 -9.45
CA LEU A 18 24.82 -5.45 -9.57
C LEU A 18 25.28 -4.85 -10.91
N ASN A 19 24.50 -5.04 -11.97
CA ASN A 19 24.72 -4.45 -13.29
C ASN A 19 24.83 -2.91 -13.32
N ARG A 20 24.36 -2.20 -12.29
CA ARG A 20 24.45 -0.73 -12.15
C ARG A 20 25.76 -0.26 -11.54
N LEU A 21 26.55 -1.17 -10.96
CA LEU A 21 27.81 -0.82 -10.30
C LEU A 21 28.94 -0.70 -11.33
N THR A 22 29.87 0.23 -11.09
CA THR A 22 31.10 0.34 -11.89
C THR A 22 31.98 -0.91 -11.70
N ASP A 23 32.93 -1.15 -12.60
CA ASP A 23 33.84 -2.28 -12.50
C ASP A 23 34.60 -2.27 -11.16
N ASP A 24 35.07 -1.10 -10.72
CA ASP A 24 35.73 -0.94 -9.43
C ASP A 24 34.81 -1.25 -8.24
N GLN A 25 33.55 -0.84 -8.31
CA GLN A 25 32.55 -1.14 -7.28
C GLN A 25 32.16 -2.62 -7.27
N LEU A 26 32.13 -3.27 -8.43
CA LEU A 26 31.91 -4.71 -8.54
C LEU A 26 33.08 -5.51 -7.99
N VAL A 27 34.32 -5.07 -8.23
CA VAL A 27 35.51 -5.66 -7.62
C VAL A 27 35.44 -5.50 -6.09
N LEU A 28 35.08 -4.31 -5.60
CA LEU A 28 34.93 -4.06 -4.17
C LEU A 28 33.81 -4.90 -3.55
N LEU A 29 32.65 -5.01 -4.20
CA LEU A 29 31.55 -5.84 -3.77
C LEU A 29 31.93 -7.32 -3.76
N ALA A 30 32.57 -7.82 -4.82
CA ALA A 30 33.03 -9.20 -4.93
C ALA A 30 34.06 -9.55 -3.85
N SER A 31 34.91 -8.59 -3.44
CA SER A 31 35.86 -8.79 -2.34
C SER A 31 35.21 -8.93 -0.96
N ARG A 32 33.97 -8.45 -0.80
CA ARG A 32 33.19 -8.49 0.44
C ARG A 32 32.07 -9.53 0.42
N ALA A 33 31.78 -10.10 -0.74
CA ALA A 33 30.76 -11.11 -0.91
C ALA A 33 31.23 -12.48 -0.41
N GLU A 34 30.33 -13.23 0.19
CA GLU A 34 30.55 -14.61 0.61
C GLU A 34 30.01 -15.58 -0.45
N ARG A 35 30.68 -16.71 -0.67
CA ARG A 35 30.10 -17.83 -1.44
C ARG A 35 29.55 -18.88 -0.50
N ARG A 36 28.28 -19.22 -0.68
CA ARG A 36 27.60 -20.27 0.08
C ARG A 36 27.12 -21.37 -0.85
N SER A 37 27.33 -22.62 -0.45
CA SER A 37 26.88 -23.80 -1.20
C SER A 37 25.91 -24.60 -0.36
N HIS A 38 24.81 -25.04 -0.98
CA HIS A 38 23.77 -25.82 -0.32
C HIS A 38 23.47 -27.07 -1.14
N GLY A 39 23.45 -28.23 -0.49
CA GLY A 39 23.08 -29.50 -1.10
C GLY A 39 21.56 -29.67 -1.25
N PRO A 40 21.10 -30.63 -2.08
CA PRO A 40 19.67 -30.91 -2.24
C PRO A 40 18.97 -31.17 -0.90
N GLY A 41 17.79 -30.58 -0.71
CA GLY A 41 16.99 -30.65 0.50
C GLY A 41 17.45 -29.75 1.65
N GLN A 42 18.58 -29.03 1.52
CA GLN A 42 19.02 -28.10 2.55
C GLN A 42 18.27 -26.79 2.49
N ARG A 43 17.89 -26.28 3.66
CA ARG A 43 17.33 -24.94 3.83
C ARG A 43 18.42 -23.90 3.56
N VAL A 44 18.10 -22.95 2.68
CA VAL A 44 18.95 -21.81 2.30
C VAL A 44 18.54 -20.58 3.10
N LEU A 45 17.24 -20.28 3.17
CA LEU A 45 16.67 -19.14 3.89
C LEU A 45 15.49 -19.57 4.76
N GLU A 46 15.38 -18.94 5.93
CA GLU A 46 14.30 -19.18 6.88
C GLU A 46 13.32 -18.02 6.91
N ARG A 47 12.03 -18.35 6.83
CA ARG A 47 10.93 -17.38 6.84
C ARG A 47 10.87 -16.63 8.17
N GLY A 48 10.60 -15.33 8.13
CA GLY A 48 10.51 -14.46 9.31
C GLY A 48 11.85 -13.87 9.77
N VAL A 49 12.98 -14.33 9.23
CA VAL A 49 14.32 -13.86 9.62
C VAL A 49 14.64 -12.49 9.00
N ARG A 50 15.39 -11.65 9.74
CA ARG A 50 16.00 -10.40 9.27
C ARG A 50 17.51 -10.53 9.37
N ASP A 51 18.14 -11.01 8.30
CA ASP A 51 19.58 -11.30 8.27
C ASP A 51 20.41 -10.19 7.60
N GLY A 52 19.79 -9.22 6.92
CA GLY A 52 20.51 -8.16 6.22
C GLY A 52 21.26 -8.63 4.96
N LEU A 53 20.95 -9.80 4.39
CA LEU A 53 21.73 -10.39 3.30
C LEU A 53 20.95 -10.50 1.98
N ASP A 54 21.61 -10.25 0.86
CA ASP A 54 21.10 -10.52 -0.48
C ASP A 54 21.77 -11.79 -1.04
N TYR A 55 20.97 -12.77 -1.46
CA TYR A 55 21.44 -14.06 -2.00
C TYR A 55 21.21 -14.12 -3.51
N PHE A 56 22.27 -14.13 -4.30
CA PHE A 56 22.19 -14.28 -5.76
C PHE A 56 22.48 -15.73 -6.14
N LEU A 57 21.54 -16.37 -6.84
CA LEU A 57 21.69 -17.77 -7.26
C LEU A 57 22.63 -17.86 -8.46
N VAL A 58 23.86 -18.34 -8.21
CA VAL A 58 24.90 -18.45 -9.24
C VAL A 58 24.75 -19.72 -10.05
N ALA A 59 24.39 -20.82 -9.39
CA ALA A 59 24.17 -22.13 -10.00
C ALA A 59 23.16 -22.92 -9.16
N GLY A 60 22.45 -23.85 -9.80
CA GLY A 60 21.51 -24.76 -9.13
C GLY A 60 20.04 -24.35 -9.25
N LYS A 61 19.22 -24.90 -8.36
CA LYS A 61 17.76 -24.76 -8.39
C LYS A 61 17.20 -24.74 -6.98
N VAL A 62 16.34 -23.76 -6.68
CA VAL A 62 15.68 -23.60 -5.38
C VAL A 62 14.17 -23.58 -5.49
N GLU A 63 13.51 -23.97 -4.41
CA GLU A 63 12.07 -23.84 -4.20
C GLU A 63 11.83 -22.82 -3.07
N LEU A 64 10.90 -21.90 -3.31
CA LEU A 64 10.45 -20.89 -2.38
C LEU A 64 9.02 -21.25 -1.97
N GLU A 65 8.78 -21.34 -0.68
CA GLU A 65 7.47 -21.65 -0.10
C GLU A 65 6.96 -20.47 0.75
N SER A 66 5.80 -19.92 0.39
CA SER A 66 5.15 -18.81 1.11
C SER A 66 4.30 -19.29 2.30
N VAL A 67 3.77 -18.34 3.08
CA VAL A 67 2.93 -18.63 4.25
C VAL A 67 1.63 -19.37 3.90
N ASP A 68 1.07 -19.11 2.72
CA ASP A 68 -0.13 -19.76 2.21
C ASP A 68 0.14 -21.14 1.55
N GLY A 69 1.39 -21.63 1.60
CA GLY A 69 1.79 -22.92 1.06
C GLY A 69 2.03 -22.94 -0.45
N ARG A 70 1.97 -21.79 -1.14
CA ARG A 70 2.34 -21.72 -2.56
C ARG A 70 3.84 -21.93 -2.73
N LYS A 71 4.19 -22.75 -3.73
CA LYS A 71 5.57 -23.12 -4.06
C LYS A 71 5.95 -22.54 -5.41
N THR A 72 7.09 -21.86 -5.45
CA THR A 72 7.68 -21.32 -6.69
C THR A 72 9.10 -21.82 -6.82
N VAL A 73 9.48 -22.27 -8.01
CA VAL A 73 10.81 -22.81 -8.26
C VAL A 73 11.61 -21.84 -9.13
N ILE A 74 12.86 -21.58 -8.74
CA ILE A 74 13.81 -20.72 -9.45
C ILE A 74 15.05 -21.54 -9.79
N GLU A 75 15.42 -21.57 -11.06
CA GLU A 75 16.63 -22.24 -11.56
C GLU A 75 17.62 -21.16 -12.01
N ALA A 76 18.91 -21.39 -11.75
CA ALA A 76 19.97 -20.50 -12.22
C ALA A 76 19.88 -20.32 -13.74
N GLU A 77 20.37 -19.19 -14.26
CA GLU A 77 20.33 -18.82 -15.69
C GLU A 77 18.93 -18.47 -16.23
N THR A 78 17.90 -18.46 -15.37
CA THR A 78 16.60 -17.86 -15.70
C THR A 78 16.56 -16.38 -15.35
N GLU A 79 15.72 -15.58 -16.03
CA GLU A 79 15.53 -14.15 -15.71
C GLU A 79 15.17 -13.92 -14.24
N LYS A 80 14.41 -14.85 -13.63
CA LYS A 80 14.05 -14.82 -12.20
C LYS A 80 15.27 -14.96 -11.28
N ALA A 81 16.31 -15.68 -11.70
CA ALA A 81 17.54 -15.87 -10.93
C ALA A 81 18.53 -14.69 -11.03
N LEU A 82 18.30 -13.75 -11.97
CA LEU A 82 19.11 -12.52 -12.06
C LEU A 82 18.87 -11.58 -10.88
N ASN A 83 17.76 -11.76 -10.16
CA ASN A 83 17.42 -11.00 -8.97
C ASN A 83 17.79 -11.75 -7.68
N PRO A 84 18.07 -11.07 -6.56
CA PRO A 84 18.34 -11.72 -5.29
C PRO A 84 17.11 -12.51 -4.80
N ILE A 85 17.36 -13.75 -4.38
CA ILE A 85 16.35 -14.71 -3.96
C ILE A 85 15.73 -14.28 -2.62
N ALA A 86 14.40 -14.18 -2.60
CA ALA A 86 13.60 -13.85 -1.41
C ALA A 86 14.11 -12.61 -0.64
N ARG A 87 14.42 -11.53 -1.37
CA ARG A 87 15.06 -10.31 -0.86
C ARG A 87 14.35 -9.62 0.31
N LEU A 88 13.01 -9.66 0.35
CA LEU A 88 12.21 -8.93 1.34
C LEU A 88 12.52 -9.38 2.77
N GLN A 89 12.59 -8.42 3.70
CA GLN A 89 12.82 -8.66 5.11
C GLN A 89 11.68 -8.11 5.97
N PRO A 90 11.15 -8.88 6.95
CA PRO A 90 11.50 -10.25 7.29
C PRO A 90 11.21 -11.23 6.13
N ARG A 91 12.02 -12.29 5.98
CA ARG A 91 11.91 -13.23 4.85
C ARG A 91 10.48 -13.71 4.68
N MET A 92 9.88 -13.46 3.53
CA MET A 92 8.49 -13.85 3.25
C MET A 92 8.35 -15.31 2.81
N TYR A 93 9.46 -15.93 2.43
CA TYR A 93 9.53 -17.31 1.93
C TYR A 93 10.52 -18.14 2.74
N GLU A 94 10.21 -19.41 2.90
CA GLU A 94 11.22 -20.43 3.22
C GLU A 94 11.84 -20.91 1.91
N VAL A 95 13.17 -20.96 1.85
CA VAL A 95 13.88 -21.31 0.60
C VAL A 95 14.70 -22.58 0.81
N THR A 96 14.45 -23.58 -0.03
CA THR A 96 15.12 -24.89 0.02
C THR A 96 15.80 -25.19 -1.30
N ALA A 97 17.01 -25.74 -1.23
CA ALA A 97 17.75 -26.18 -2.41
C ALA A 97 17.12 -27.46 -2.99
N VAL A 98 16.67 -27.43 -4.24
CA VAL A 98 16.12 -28.59 -4.96
C VAL A 98 17.26 -29.40 -5.59
N LYS A 99 18.28 -28.71 -6.10
CA LYS A 99 19.55 -29.28 -6.58
C LYS A 99 20.70 -28.69 -5.76
N SER A 100 21.93 -29.16 -5.98
CA SER A 100 23.11 -28.47 -5.44
C SER A 100 23.13 -27.02 -5.94
N CYS A 101 23.17 -26.05 -5.03
CA CYS A 101 23.12 -24.63 -5.33
C CYS A 101 24.39 -23.92 -4.86
N GLU A 102 24.79 -22.91 -5.62
CA GLU A 102 25.81 -21.94 -5.23
C GLU A 102 25.21 -20.53 -5.21
N PHE A 103 25.55 -19.79 -4.17
CA PHE A 103 25.11 -18.41 -3.97
C PHE A 103 26.28 -17.47 -3.83
N LEU A 104 26.13 -16.28 -4.40
CA LEU A 104 26.87 -15.10 -4.00
C LEU A 104 26.01 -14.37 -2.96
N VAL A 105 26.54 -14.19 -1.76
CA VAL A 105 25.84 -13.57 -0.64
C VAL A 105 26.50 -12.26 -0.30
N VAL A 106 25.71 -11.19 -0.27
CA VAL A 106 26.21 -9.82 -0.07
C VAL A 106 25.43 -9.16 1.06
N GLU A 107 26.09 -8.38 1.90
CA GLU A 107 25.40 -7.52 2.86
C GLU A 107 24.59 -6.45 2.12
N GLN A 108 23.29 -6.39 2.43
CA GLN A 108 22.34 -5.50 1.75
C GLN A 108 22.71 -4.03 1.95
N ASP A 109 23.21 -3.66 3.13
CA ASP A 109 23.68 -2.30 3.42
C ASP A 109 24.90 -1.91 2.58
N VAL A 110 25.85 -2.83 2.39
CA VAL A 110 27.04 -2.60 1.57
C VAL A 110 26.64 -2.43 0.11
N LEU A 111 25.79 -3.31 -0.41
CA LEU A 111 25.26 -3.20 -1.77
C LEU A 111 24.52 -1.87 -1.97
N ASN A 112 23.64 -1.49 -1.04
CA ASN A 112 22.91 -0.23 -1.10
C ASN A 112 23.83 1.00 -1.05
N GLN A 113 24.89 0.98 -0.24
CA GLN A 113 25.88 2.06 -0.19
C GLN A 113 26.63 2.19 -1.52
N LEU A 114 27.03 1.08 -2.13
CA LEU A 114 27.71 1.08 -3.43
C LEU A 114 26.79 1.58 -4.54
N LEU A 115 25.52 1.17 -4.53
CA LEU A 115 24.52 1.66 -5.49
C LEU A 115 24.26 3.16 -5.36
N ARG A 116 24.26 3.70 -4.14
CA ARG A 116 24.13 5.16 -3.91
C ARG A 116 25.34 5.95 -4.39
N ALA A 117 26.53 5.36 -4.32
CA ALA A 117 27.77 5.97 -4.76
C ALA A 117 28.07 5.70 -6.26
N ALA A 118 27.30 4.83 -6.91
CA ALA A 118 27.45 4.55 -8.33
C ALA A 118 27.07 5.80 -9.12
N PRO A 119 27.93 6.29 -10.02
CA PRO A 119 27.55 7.36 -10.92
C PRO A 119 26.32 6.90 -11.71
N VAL A 120 25.27 7.72 -11.72
CA VAL A 120 24.13 7.55 -12.63
C VAL A 120 24.72 7.52 -14.04
N ALA A 121 24.80 6.34 -14.64
CA ALA A 121 25.33 6.20 -15.98
C ALA A 121 24.41 6.99 -16.91
N GLN A 122 24.87 8.14 -17.40
CA GLN A 122 24.37 8.69 -18.65
C GLN A 122 24.73 7.65 -19.71
N VAL A 123 23.76 6.79 -20.04
CA VAL A 123 23.95 5.79 -21.09
C VAL A 123 24.04 6.56 -22.41
N GLU A 124 25.27 6.66 -22.93
CA GLU A 124 25.49 7.09 -24.32
C GLU A 124 24.75 6.13 -25.24
N MET A 125 23.81 6.71 -25.99
CA MET A 125 22.93 6.05 -26.94
C MET A 125 23.77 5.50 -28.10
N ASP A 126 23.86 4.17 -28.22
CA ASP A 126 24.15 3.53 -29.51
C ASP A 126 22.86 3.56 -30.31
N SER A 127 22.81 4.44 -31.31
CA SER A 127 21.73 4.59 -32.26
C SER A 127 21.67 3.37 -33.18
N GLY A 128 21.07 2.29 -32.70
CA GLY A 128 20.55 1.22 -33.54
C GLY A 128 19.16 1.62 -34.05
N GLU A 129 19.05 1.88 -35.35
CA GLU A 129 17.79 2.14 -36.03
C GLU A 129 16.80 0.98 -35.80
N GLY A 130 15.80 1.22 -34.96
CA GLY A 130 14.67 0.32 -34.73
C GLY A 130 13.51 1.14 -34.19
N ASN A 131 12.51 1.35 -35.05
CA ASN A 131 11.24 2.02 -34.73
C ASN A 131 10.52 1.32 -33.55
N ASP A 132 10.73 1.78 -32.32
CA ASP A 132 9.79 1.61 -31.19
C ASP A 132 10.13 2.50 -29.97
N SER A 133 10.30 3.81 -30.19
CA SER A 133 10.90 4.72 -29.20
C SER A 133 9.91 5.37 -28.20
N GLY A 134 8.77 4.74 -27.92
CA GLY A 134 7.82 5.21 -26.89
C GLY A 134 7.92 4.42 -25.58
N GLU A 135 7.93 3.09 -25.68
CA GLU A 135 7.78 2.20 -24.51
C GLU A 135 9.04 2.09 -23.62
N SER A 136 10.21 2.50 -24.11
CA SER A 136 11.49 2.21 -23.46
C SER A 136 11.84 3.10 -22.24
N GLU A 137 11.48 4.39 -22.25
CA GLU A 137 11.78 5.31 -21.13
C GLU A 137 10.74 5.20 -20.01
N GLU A 138 9.48 4.98 -20.36
CA GLU A 138 8.33 4.88 -19.45
C GLU A 138 8.45 3.63 -18.57
N HIS A 139 8.72 2.49 -19.19
CA HIS A 139 8.96 1.23 -18.49
C HIS A 139 10.23 1.29 -17.61
N HIS A 140 11.24 2.08 -18.01
CA HIS A 140 12.45 2.27 -17.20
C HIS A 140 12.19 3.08 -15.92
N LEU A 141 11.44 4.18 -16.01
CA LEU A 141 11.04 5.01 -14.88
C LEU A 141 10.17 4.24 -13.89
N LEU A 142 9.23 3.44 -14.40
CA LEU A 142 8.38 2.57 -13.60
C LEU A 142 9.21 1.51 -12.85
N MET A 143 10.19 0.91 -13.53
CA MET A 143 11.12 -0.05 -12.93
C MET A 143 12.05 0.60 -11.88
N GLU A 144 12.46 1.85 -12.07
CA GLU A 144 13.22 2.63 -11.08
C GLU A 144 12.38 2.88 -9.82
N PHE A 145 11.14 3.33 -10.00
CA PHE A 145 10.20 3.50 -8.90
C PHE A 145 9.94 2.17 -8.16
N TYR A 146 9.73 1.08 -8.89
CA TYR A 146 9.60 -0.27 -8.33
C TYR A 146 10.86 -0.68 -7.53
N ALA A 147 12.05 -0.32 -7.99
CA ALA A 147 13.29 -0.60 -7.28
C ALA A 147 13.40 0.22 -5.99
N GLU A 148 12.95 1.47 -5.97
CA GLU A 148 12.89 2.32 -4.78
C GLU A 148 11.85 1.81 -3.76
N LEU A 149 10.69 1.34 -4.24
CA LEU A 149 9.68 0.67 -3.43
C LEU A 149 10.22 -0.60 -2.78
N ARG A 150 10.84 -1.49 -3.58
CA ARG A 150 11.40 -2.76 -3.10
C ARG A 150 12.62 -2.59 -2.21
N SER A 151 13.31 -1.45 -2.29
CA SER A 151 14.47 -1.13 -1.43
C SER A 151 14.09 -0.36 -0.17
N ASN A 152 12.78 -0.12 0.08
CA ASN A 152 12.27 0.63 1.23
C ASN A 152 12.89 2.04 1.34
N GLN A 153 13.25 2.62 0.20
CA GLN A 153 13.78 3.99 0.10
C GLN A 153 12.65 5.02 -0.06
N LEU A 154 11.45 4.55 -0.41
CA LEU A 154 10.25 5.38 -0.46
C LEU A 154 9.95 5.96 0.92
N LYS A 155 9.88 7.29 0.97
CA LYS A 155 9.55 8.02 2.19
C LYS A 155 8.05 7.89 2.45
N LEU A 156 7.68 6.90 3.25
CA LEU A 156 6.29 6.69 3.64
C LEU A 156 5.80 7.86 4.52
N PRO A 157 4.55 8.31 4.33
CA PRO A 157 3.96 9.29 5.23
C PRO A 157 3.90 8.74 6.66
N SER A 158 4.04 9.63 7.64
CA SER A 158 3.85 9.26 9.05
C SER A 158 2.40 9.47 9.46
N VAL A 159 1.89 8.59 10.32
CA VAL A 159 0.56 8.77 10.92
C VAL A 159 0.54 10.06 11.76
N PRO A 160 -0.53 10.88 11.68
CA PRO A 160 -0.64 12.07 12.53
C PRO A 160 -0.62 11.73 14.03
N ASP A 161 0.13 12.51 14.81
CA ASP A 161 0.37 12.28 16.25
C ASP A 161 -0.91 12.10 17.08
N VAL A 162 -1.95 12.89 16.79
CA VAL A 162 -3.22 12.85 17.52
C VAL A 162 -3.99 11.54 17.25
N ALA A 163 -4.02 11.06 16.01
CA ALA A 163 -4.61 9.76 15.68
C ALA A 163 -3.87 8.63 16.39
N TRP A 164 -2.54 8.66 16.40
CA TRP A 164 -1.73 7.65 17.08
C TRP A 164 -1.94 7.65 18.60
N LYS A 165 -1.94 8.83 19.23
CA LYS A 165 -2.18 8.98 20.68
C LYS A 165 -3.56 8.47 21.08
N VAL A 166 -4.61 8.80 20.32
CA VAL A 166 -5.98 8.36 20.62
C VAL A 166 -6.12 6.86 20.45
N ARG A 167 -5.60 6.28 19.36
CA ARG A 167 -5.61 4.83 19.14
C ARG A 167 -4.93 4.09 20.29
N ARG A 168 -3.70 4.48 20.64
CA ARG A 168 -2.94 3.88 21.76
C ARG A 168 -3.63 4.06 23.12
N THR A 169 -4.42 5.11 23.28
CA THR A 169 -5.18 5.33 24.53
C THR A 169 -6.36 4.37 24.59
N VAL A 170 -7.15 4.28 23.52
CA VAL A 170 -8.33 3.41 23.42
C VAL A 170 -7.97 1.93 23.51
N ASP A 171 -6.80 1.52 23.00
CA ASP A 171 -6.37 0.12 23.02
C ASP A 171 -5.90 -0.38 24.42
N LYS A 172 -5.90 0.49 25.45
CA LYS A 172 -5.61 0.09 26.84
C LYS A 172 -6.89 -0.47 27.51
N GLU A 173 -6.77 -1.61 28.19
CA GLU A 173 -7.89 -2.30 28.85
C GLU A 173 -8.68 -1.41 29.84
N ASP A 174 -8.00 -0.49 30.54
CA ASP A 174 -8.61 0.42 31.53
C ASP A 174 -8.84 1.86 31.01
N SER A 175 -8.94 2.05 29.69
CA SER A 175 -9.07 3.40 29.14
C SER A 175 -10.41 4.05 29.50
N THR A 176 -10.37 5.26 30.04
CA THR A 176 -11.57 6.04 30.35
C THR A 176 -11.89 7.06 29.26
N ALA A 177 -13.16 7.50 29.19
CA ALA A 177 -13.58 8.59 28.30
C ALA A 177 -12.81 9.89 28.56
N ASP A 178 -12.42 10.14 29.82
CA ASP A 178 -11.59 11.29 30.21
C ASP A 178 -10.19 11.23 29.60
N GLN A 179 -9.54 10.06 29.62
CA GLN A 179 -8.22 9.89 29.04
C GLN A 179 -8.23 10.09 27.52
N VAL A 180 -9.26 9.58 26.84
CA VAL A 180 -9.43 9.81 25.39
C VAL A 180 -9.74 11.26 25.10
N ALA A 181 -10.59 11.91 25.91
CA ALA A 181 -10.89 13.32 25.74
C ALA A 181 -9.63 14.20 25.87
N ILE A 182 -8.74 13.87 26.82
CA ILE A 182 -7.44 14.55 26.96
C ILE A 182 -6.57 14.34 25.71
N ALA A 183 -6.49 13.11 25.21
CA ALA A 183 -5.70 12.79 24.02
C ALA A 183 -6.20 13.53 22.77
N VAL A 184 -7.52 13.60 22.57
CA VAL A 184 -8.16 14.36 21.48
C VAL A 184 -7.93 15.86 21.65
N SER A 185 -8.08 16.38 22.88
CA SER A 185 -7.95 17.81 23.18
C SER A 185 -6.53 18.34 23.00
N ALA A 186 -5.53 17.47 22.82
CA ALA A 186 -4.18 17.87 22.43
C ALA A 186 -4.13 18.57 21.06
N ASP A 187 -5.13 18.33 20.19
CA ASP A 187 -5.32 19.04 18.94
C ASP A 187 -6.69 19.77 18.96
N PRO A 188 -6.71 21.10 19.13
CA PRO A 188 -7.95 21.88 19.17
C PRO A 188 -8.79 21.78 17.89
N ALA A 189 -8.17 21.58 16.73
CA ALA A 189 -8.90 21.47 15.47
C ALA A 189 -9.63 20.13 15.38
N ILE A 190 -8.97 19.03 15.78
CA ILE A 190 -9.61 17.71 15.86
C ILE A 190 -10.69 17.67 16.95
N ALA A 191 -10.44 18.27 18.12
CA ALA A 191 -11.42 18.40 19.18
C ALA A 191 -12.70 19.12 18.70
N ALA A 192 -12.54 20.25 17.99
CA ALA A 192 -13.67 20.98 17.43
C ALA A 192 -14.41 20.17 16.35
N LYS A 193 -13.68 19.46 15.48
CA LYS A 193 -14.27 18.54 14.48
C LYS A 193 -15.10 17.45 15.15
N LEU A 194 -14.60 16.82 16.20
CA LEU A 194 -15.31 15.77 16.93
C LEU A 194 -16.61 16.28 17.57
N VAL A 195 -16.57 17.46 18.22
CA VAL A 195 -17.77 18.07 18.80
C VAL A 195 -18.79 18.44 17.71
N ARG A 196 -18.33 19.02 16.58
CA ARG A 196 -19.21 19.33 15.45
C ARG A 196 -19.83 18.08 14.83
N ALA A 197 -19.05 17.01 14.66
CA ALA A 197 -19.53 15.73 14.18
C ALA A 197 -20.59 15.14 15.12
N CYS A 198 -20.35 15.17 16.43
CA CYS A 198 -21.30 14.71 17.45
C CYS A 198 -22.66 15.47 17.43
N ASN A 199 -22.67 16.69 16.90
CA ASN A 199 -23.86 17.52 16.74
C ASN A 199 -24.42 17.53 15.31
N SER A 200 -23.82 16.78 14.37
CA SER A 200 -24.32 16.67 13.00
C SER A 200 -25.60 15.83 12.95
N PRO A 201 -26.42 15.93 11.89
CA PRO A 201 -27.61 15.08 11.72
C PRO A 201 -27.34 13.59 11.94
N LEU A 202 -26.13 13.13 11.56
CA LEU A 202 -25.70 11.75 11.64
C LEU A 202 -25.54 11.22 13.08
N TYR A 203 -25.10 12.06 14.02
CA TYR A 203 -24.78 11.64 15.40
C TYR A 203 -25.53 12.42 16.50
N ARG A 204 -26.34 13.42 16.12
CA ARG A 204 -27.00 14.30 17.09
C ARG A 204 -27.97 13.50 17.97
N GLY A 205 -27.87 13.75 19.27
CA GLY A 205 -28.87 13.29 20.24
C GLY A 205 -29.94 14.36 20.50
N PHE A 206 -30.71 14.16 21.56
CA PHE A 206 -31.70 15.11 22.04
C PHE A 206 -31.12 16.45 22.54
N SER A 207 -29.85 16.45 22.96
CA SER A 207 -29.15 17.63 23.47
C SER A 207 -27.84 17.89 22.72
N ASP A 208 -27.42 19.16 22.65
CA ASP A 208 -26.13 19.50 22.05
C ASP A 208 -24.96 19.13 22.97
N VAL A 209 -23.91 18.58 22.38
CA VAL A 209 -22.62 18.32 23.03
C VAL A 209 -21.77 19.58 23.01
N ARG A 210 -21.15 19.92 24.14
CA ARG A 210 -20.39 21.17 24.32
C ARG A 210 -18.89 20.95 24.51
N ASN A 211 -18.46 19.73 24.80
CA ASN A 211 -17.05 19.42 25.02
C ASN A 211 -16.70 18.01 24.51
N VAL A 212 -15.40 17.75 24.41
CA VAL A 212 -14.84 16.50 23.87
C VAL A 212 -15.25 15.30 24.72
N ARG A 213 -15.28 15.43 26.05
CA ARG A 213 -15.67 14.34 26.95
C ARG A 213 -17.10 13.88 26.69
N GLU A 214 -18.04 14.81 26.60
CA GLU A 214 -19.42 14.53 26.23
C GLU A 214 -19.52 13.88 24.85
N ALA A 215 -18.69 14.30 23.88
CA ALA A 215 -18.62 13.66 22.57
C ALA A 215 -18.16 12.20 22.67
N VAL A 216 -17.09 11.94 23.43
CA VAL A 216 -16.57 10.58 23.66
C VAL A 216 -17.61 9.68 24.33
N ILE A 217 -18.34 10.21 25.31
CA ILE A 217 -19.39 9.46 26.01
C ILE A 217 -20.56 9.13 25.07
N ARG A 218 -20.98 10.09 24.22
CA ARG A 218 -22.09 9.87 23.28
C ARG A 218 -21.73 8.90 22.16
N LEU A 219 -20.59 9.14 21.51
CA LEU A 219 -20.13 8.35 20.37
C LEU A 219 -19.58 6.99 20.81
N GLY A 220 -19.09 6.89 22.05
CA GLY A 220 -18.32 5.76 22.53
C GLY A 220 -16.86 5.81 22.08
N MET A 221 -16.04 4.96 22.70
CA MET A 221 -14.58 4.93 22.52
C MET A 221 -14.18 4.53 21.10
N ARG A 222 -14.84 3.50 20.56
CA ARG A 222 -14.51 2.95 19.23
C ARG A 222 -14.80 3.94 18.11
N THR A 223 -16.00 4.50 18.07
CA THR A 223 -16.40 5.49 17.05
C THR A 223 -15.58 6.78 17.20
N THR A 224 -15.27 7.21 18.42
CA THR A 224 -14.37 8.35 18.63
C THR A 224 -12.98 8.09 18.04
N ARG A 225 -12.40 6.90 18.28
CA ARG A 225 -11.11 6.51 17.69
C ARG A 225 -11.14 6.58 16.17
N GLN A 226 -12.19 6.04 15.55
CA GLN A 226 -12.34 6.05 14.09
C GLN A 226 -12.48 7.48 13.54
N LEU A 227 -13.39 8.29 14.09
CA LEU A 227 -13.60 9.67 13.64
C LEU A 227 -12.37 10.56 13.83
N VAL A 228 -11.67 10.43 14.96
CA VAL A 228 -10.42 11.16 15.18
C VAL A 228 -9.38 10.77 14.14
N THR A 229 -9.26 9.48 13.84
CA THR A 229 -8.32 8.98 12.82
C THR A 229 -8.68 9.58 11.46
N VAL A 230 -9.95 9.48 11.05
CA VAL A 230 -10.52 10.08 9.82
C VAL A 230 -10.21 11.58 9.72
N PHE A 231 -10.47 12.36 10.78
CA PHE A 231 -10.22 13.81 10.77
C PHE A 231 -8.76 14.18 10.67
N SER A 232 -7.89 13.32 11.19
CA SER A 232 -6.44 13.52 11.16
C SER A 232 -5.86 13.20 9.78
N MET A 233 -6.49 12.30 9.02
CA MET A 233 -5.96 11.85 7.72
C MET A 233 -5.83 12.98 6.70
N ARG A 234 -6.62 14.06 6.79
CA ARG A 234 -6.50 15.21 5.88
C ARG A 234 -5.07 15.76 5.81
N GLU A 235 -4.30 15.72 6.90
CA GLU A 235 -2.92 16.23 6.90
C GLU A 235 -1.98 15.39 6.02
N VAL A 236 -2.28 14.11 5.82
CA VAL A 236 -1.48 13.21 4.96
C VAL A 236 -1.64 13.55 3.48
N PHE A 237 -2.81 14.03 3.07
CA PHE A 237 -3.11 14.46 1.70
C PHE A 237 -2.72 15.93 1.43
N LYS A 238 -2.03 16.60 2.36
CA LYS A 238 -1.53 17.97 2.13
C LYS A 238 -0.11 17.93 1.60
N THR A 239 0.14 18.73 0.57
CA THR A 239 1.47 18.99 0.02
C THR A 239 1.82 20.46 0.13
N ARG A 240 3.12 20.75 0.26
CA ARG A 240 3.67 22.12 0.15
C ARG A 240 4.02 22.48 -1.29
N GLN A 241 4.02 21.51 -2.19
CA GLN A 241 4.40 21.68 -3.58
C GLN A 241 3.17 22.09 -4.41
N PRO A 242 3.19 23.26 -5.07
CA PRO A 242 2.04 23.73 -5.84
C PRO A 242 1.66 22.80 -7.01
N THR A 243 2.65 22.14 -7.59
CA THR A 243 2.51 21.18 -8.72
C THR A 243 1.63 19.99 -8.37
N LEU A 244 1.77 19.43 -7.16
CA LEU A 244 0.95 18.30 -6.70
C LEU A 244 -0.38 18.68 -6.07
N GLN A 245 -0.61 19.97 -5.78
CA GLN A 245 -1.79 20.38 -5.01
C GLN A 245 -3.10 19.94 -5.68
N LYS A 246 -3.15 19.98 -7.02
CA LYS A 246 -4.31 19.55 -7.80
C LYS A 246 -4.56 18.05 -7.67
N GLU A 247 -3.53 17.22 -7.87
CA GLU A 247 -3.67 15.75 -7.81
C GLU A 247 -3.94 15.26 -6.38
N MET A 248 -3.32 15.87 -5.37
CA MET A 248 -3.61 15.58 -3.96
C MET A 248 -5.05 15.93 -3.59
N GLU A 249 -5.59 17.04 -4.09
CA GLU A 249 -7.00 17.41 -3.84
C GLU A 249 -7.98 16.52 -4.61
N LYS A 250 -7.61 16.07 -5.83
CA LYS A 250 -8.37 15.06 -6.59
C LYS A 250 -8.43 13.74 -5.82
N LEU A 251 -7.28 13.25 -5.36
CA LEU A 251 -7.16 12.03 -4.55
C LEU A 251 -7.96 12.13 -3.25
N TRP A 252 -7.88 13.27 -2.55
CA TRP A 252 -8.67 13.50 -1.32
C TRP A 252 -10.17 13.48 -1.59
N ARG A 253 -10.62 14.09 -2.70
CA ARG A 253 -12.04 14.10 -3.08
C ARG A 253 -12.53 12.69 -3.37
N HIS A 254 -11.77 11.92 -4.15
CA HIS A 254 -12.06 10.52 -4.45
C HIS A 254 -12.15 9.67 -3.18
N SER A 255 -11.11 9.73 -2.34
CA SER A 255 -11.06 8.97 -1.08
C SER A 255 -12.24 9.30 -0.15
N ARG A 256 -12.69 10.56 -0.12
CA ARG A 256 -13.87 10.97 0.65
C ARG A 256 -15.18 10.48 0.08
N GLU A 257 -15.31 10.42 -1.24
CA GLU A 257 -16.48 9.89 -1.92
C GLU A 257 -16.62 8.40 -1.63
N VAL A 258 -15.55 7.63 -1.82
CA VAL A 258 -15.49 6.20 -1.50
C VAL A 258 -15.74 5.95 -0.01
N ALA A 259 -15.16 6.74 0.88
CA ALA A 259 -15.42 6.67 2.32
C ALA A 259 -16.91 6.83 2.65
N ALA A 260 -17.58 7.83 2.05
CA ALA A 260 -19.00 8.06 2.29
C ALA A 260 -19.87 6.91 1.77
N LEU A 261 -19.55 6.36 0.60
CA LEU A 261 -20.21 5.17 0.07
C LEU A 261 -19.98 3.96 0.98
N CYS A 262 -18.76 3.74 1.46
CA CYS A 262 -18.45 2.65 2.39
C CYS A 262 -19.26 2.74 3.69
N TRP A 263 -19.40 3.94 4.25
CA TRP A 263 -20.23 4.15 5.45
C TRP A 263 -21.68 3.76 5.18
N VAL A 264 -22.26 4.23 4.08
CA VAL A 264 -23.66 3.95 3.71
C VAL A 264 -23.89 2.47 3.47
N LEU A 265 -23.03 1.84 2.67
CA LEU A 265 -23.10 0.40 2.39
C LEU A 265 -23.00 -0.40 3.68
N ALA A 266 -22.00 -0.12 4.52
CA ALA A 266 -21.85 -0.83 5.78
C ALA A 266 -23.08 -0.70 6.68
N ASP A 267 -23.67 0.50 6.79
CA ASP A 267 -24.84 0.80 7.62
C ASP A 267 -26.13 0.12 7.14
N HIS A 268 -26.33 -0.01 5.82
CA HIS A 268 -27.58 -0.51 5.26
C HIS A 268 -27.55 -2.01 4.90
N THR A 269 -26.37 -2.55 4.61
CA THR A 269 -26.26 -3.85 3.94
C THR A 269 -25.42 -4.86 4.72
N THR A 270 -24.76 -4.44 5.80
CA THR A 270 -23.85 -5.31 6.56
C THR A 270 -24.05 -5.18 8.06
N ARG A 271 -23.30 -6.00 8.82
CA ARG A 271 -23.13 -5.86 10.28
C ARG A 271 -21.80 -5.22 10.66
N LEU A 272 -21.03 -4.74 9.67
CA LEU A 272 -19.77 -4.05 9.90
C LEU A 272 -20.03 -2.70 10.56
N ASN A 273 -19.06 -2.21 11.33
CA ASN A 273 -19.19 -0.87 11.89
C ASN A 273 -19.04 0.18 10.78
N PRO A 274 -20.01 1.09 10.60
CA PRO A 274 -19.96 2.09 9.54
C PRO A 274 -18.74 3.01 9.60
N GLU A 275 -18.24 3.33 10.79
CA GLU A 275 -17.05 4.18 10.93
C GLU A 275 -15.74 3.45 10.62
N GLU A 276 -15.67 2.13 10.79
CA GLU A 276 -14.55 1.31 10.31
C GLU A 276 -14.57 1.24 8.78
N ALA A 277 -15.74 1.06 8.17
CA ALA A 277 -15.90 1.08 6.72
C ALA A 277 -15.58 2.46 6.12
N LEU A 278 -16.02 3.55 6.77
CA LEU A 278 -15.66 4.92 6.42
C LEU A 278 -14.13 5.10 6.40
N LEU A 279 -13.45 4.64 7.44
CA LEU A 279 -11.98 4.77 7.50
C LEU A 279 -11.30 3.89 6.45
N ALA A 280 -11.79 2.67 6.21
CA ALA A 280 -11.26 1.79 5.16
C ALA A 280 -11.39 2.44 3.77
N GLY A 281 -12.57 2.98 3.44
CA GLY A 281 -12.78 3.73 2.20
C GLY A 281 -11.95 5.01 2.12
N LEU A 282 -11.62 5.66 3.23
CA LEU A 282 -10.74 6.83 3.22
C LEU A 282 -9.27 6.46 2.96
N LEU A 283 -8.86 5.26 3.38
CA LEU A 283 -7.48 4.79 3.32
C LEU A 283 -7.18 3.90 2.12
N HIS A 284 -8.19 3.48 1.35
CA HIS A 284 -8.01 2.49 0.28
C HIS A 284 -6.93 2.89 -0.73
N ASP A 285 -6.86 4.18 -1.09
CA ASP A 285 -5.89 4.73 -2.04
C ASP A 285 -4.76 5.53 -1.36
N ILE A 286 -4.47 5.26 -0.08
CA ILE A 286 -3.40 5.95 0.63
C ILE A 286 -2.02 5.75 -0.03
N GLY A 287 -1.83 4.66 -0.77
CA GLY A 287 -0.62 4.36 -1.53
C GLY A 287 -0.31 5.39 -2.62
N VAL A 288 -1.31 6.11 -3.13
CA VAL A 288 -1.14 7.14 -4.16
C VAL A 288 -0.38 8.35 -3.62
N VAL A 289 -0.49 8.66 -2.33
CA VAL A 289 0.20 9.81 -1.71
C VAL A 289 1.73 9.73 -1.88
N PRO A 290 2.44 8.68 -1.42
CA PRO A 290 3.87 8.56 -1.62
C PRO A 290 4.26 8.37 -3.11
N ILE A 291 3.40 7.79 -3.95
CA ILE A 291 3.64 7.71 -5.41
C ILE A 291 3.71 9.13 -5.99
N LEU A 292 2.74 9.98 -5.69
CA LEU A 292 2.73 11.37 -6.14
C LEU A 292 3.92 12.18 -5.62
N VAL A 293 4.27 12.02 -4.34
CA VAL A 293 5.43 12.70 -3.74
C VAL A 293 6.73 12.29 -4.42
N GLN A 294 6.87 11.01 -4.77
CA GLN A 294 8.08 10.52 -5.41
C GLN A 294 8.12 10.83 -6.91
N ALA A 295 6.98 10.85 -7.59
CA ALA A 295 6.88 11.24 -9.00
C ALA A 295 7.42 12.65 -9.27
N GLU A 296 7.40 13.57 -8.28
CA GLU A 296 8.03 14.89 -8.42
C GLU A 296 9.53 14.86 -8.66
N HIS A 297 10.23 13.82 -8.20
CA HIS A 297 11.66 13.66 -8.45
C HIS A 297 11.93 13.13 -9.87
N HIS A 298 10.90 12.70 -10.60
CA HIS A 298 10.97 12.16 -11.95
C HIS A 298 10.14 13.02 -12.91
N VAL A 299 10.73 14.13 -13.38
CA VAL A 299 10.04 15.15 -14.22
C VAL A 299 9.31 14.55 -15.43
N ASN A 300 9.88 13.52 -16.07
CA ASN A 300 9.27 12.88 -17.23
C ASN A 300 8.05 12.00 -16.87
N LEU A 301 8.04 11.37 -15.69
CA LEU A 301 6.91 10.59 -15.19
C LEU A 301 5.72 11.52 -14.83
N PHE A 302 6.03 12.70 -14.29
CA PHE A 302 5.01 13.67 -13.90
C PHE A 302 4.51 14.53 -15.08
N ALA A 303 5.28 14.63 -16.16
CA ALA A 303 4.90 15.41 -17.34
C ALA A 303 3.88 14.70 -18.24
N ASP A 304 3.78 13.36 -18.15
CA ASP A 304 2.81 12.56 -18.89
C ASP A 304 1.76 11.96 -17.94
N ASP A 305 0.51 12.42 -18.09
CA ASP A 305 -0.62 11.95 -17.30
C ASP A 305 -0.84 10.43 -17.45
N THR A 306 -0.57 9.84 -18.61
CA THR A 306 -0.76 8.41 -18.88
C THR A 306 0.21 7.57 -18.06
N ASN A 307 1.48 7.97 -18.04
CA ASN A 307 2.53 7.27 -17.30
C ASN A 307 2.31 7.32 -15.80
N LEU A 308 1.90 8.49 -15.29
CA LEU A 308 1.54 8.63 -13.90
C LEU A 308 0.35 7.74 -13.52
N GLN A 309 -0.69 7.66 -14.37
CA GLN A 309 -1.84 6.78 -14.11
C GLN A 309 -1.46 5.29 -14.14
N ASN A 310 -0.62 4.86 -15.08
CA ASN A 310 -0.12 3.48 -15.14
C ASN A 310 0.68 3.12 -13.88
N ALA A 311 1.61 4.00 -13.46
CA ALA A 311 2.36 3.83 -12.22
C ALA A 311 1.43 3.75 -11.00
N ILE A 312 0.45 4.65 -10.89
CA ILE A 312 -0.54 4.62 -9.81
C ILE A 312 -1.29 3.29 -9.80
N SER A 313 -1.81 2.85 -10.96
CA SER A 313 -2.57 1.60 -11.11
C SER A 313 -1.76 0.39 -10.62
N GLU A 314 -0.50 0.31 -11.03
CA GLU A 314 0.36 -0.83 -10.72
C GLU A 314 0.90 -0.85 -9.29
N LEU A 315 1.10 0.31 -8.66
CA LEU A 315 1.85 0.43 -7.42
C LEU A 315 0.97 0.73 -6.19
N ARG A 316 -0.20 1.35 -6.37
CA ARG A 316 -1.06 1.82 -5.26
C ARG A 316 -1.35 0.77 -4.20
N ALA A 317 -1.59 -0.49 -4.60
CA ALA A 317 -1.98 -1.56 -3.69
C ALA A 317 -0.82 -1.98 -2.78
N ASP A 318 0.37 -2.20 -3.37
CA ASP A 318 1.57 -2.58 -2.63
C ASP A 318 2.07 -1.44 -1.75
N VAL A 319 2.08 -0.22 -2.28
CA VAL A 319 2.51 0.97 -1.53
C VAL A 319 1.53 1.28 -0.41
N GLY A 320 0.22 1.21 -0.69
CA GLY A 320 -0.83 1.43 0.31
C GLY A 320 -0.77 0.41 1.44
N THR A 321 -0.54 -0.87 1.10
CA THR A 321 -0.28 -1.91 2.09
C THR A 321 0.92 -1.55 2.97
N ALA A 322 2.06 -1.19 2.37
CA ALA A 322 3.27 -0.84 3.11
C ALA A 322 3.04 0.35 4.06
N VAL A 323 2.29 1.37 3.62
CA VAL A 323 1.90 2.50 4.49
C VAL A 323 1.08 2.01 5.69
N LEU A 324 0.03 1.22 5.46
CA LEU A 324 -0.86 0.76 6.52
C LEU A 324 -0.17 -0.20 7.50
N GLU A 325 0.71 -1.08 7.01
CA GLU A 325 1.57 -1.93 7.83
C GLU A 325 2.52 -1.10 8.71
N SER A 326 3.18 -0.09 8.13
CA SER A 326 4.06 0.82 8.88
C SER A 326 3.32 1.57 9.98
N TRP A 327 2.03 1.82 9.78
CA TRP A 327 1.14 2.46 10.74
C TRP A 327 0.48 1.47 11.70
N SER A 328 0.79 0.17 11.60
CA SER A 328 0.21 -0.90 12.41
C SER A 328 -1.32 -0.95 12.36
N PHE A 329 -1.90 -0.75 11.17
CA PHE A 329 -3.33 -0.96 10.97
C PHE A 329 -3.69 -2.46 10.98
N PRO A 330 -4.91 -2.83 11.41
CA PRO A 330 -5.35 -4.23 11.38
C PRO A 330 -5.39 -4.82 9.96
N PRO A 331 -5.22 -6.15 9.80
CA PRO A 331 -5.23 -6.83 8.51
C PRO A 331 -6.43 -6.48 7.62
N ALA A 332 -7.63 -6.34 8.21
CA ALA A 332 -8.84 -6.00 7.46
C ALA A 332 -8.75 -4.66 6.69
N PHE A 333 -7.99 -3.68 7.19
CA PHE A 333 -7.75 -2.42 6.48
C PHE A 333 -6.68 -2.58 5.39
N ILE A 334 -5.66 -3.40 5.66
CA ILE A 334 -4.60 -3.72 4.70
C ILE A 334 -5.19 -4.46 3.49
N ASP A 335 -6.03 -5.47 3.73
CA ASP A 335 -6.70 -6.23 2.68
C ASP A 335 -7.64 -5.34 1.86
N ALA A 336 -8.36 -4.42 2.52
CA ALA A 336 -9.21 -3.46 1.84
C ALA A 336 -8.44 -2.52 0.90
N ALA A 337 -7.26 -2.04 1.30
CA ALA A 337 -6.42 -1.23 0.42
C ALA A 337 -5.75 -2.05 -0.69
N ARG A 338 -5.33 -3.29 -0.39
CA ARG A 338 -4.68 -4.19 -1.35
C ARG A 338 -5.61 -4.58 -2.51
N HIS A 339 -6.88 -4.83 -2.21
CA HIS A 339 -7.83 -5.40 -3.16
C HIS A 339 -8.90 -4.40 -3.63
N ALA A 340 -8.74 -3.10 -3.37
CA ALA A 340 -9.76 -2.08 -3.63
C ALA A 340 -10.29 -2.06 -5.09
N GLU A 341 -9.48 -2.48 -6.06
CA GLU A 341 -9.84 -2.62 -7.49
C GLU A 341 -9.66 -4.05 -8.04
N ASP A 342 -9.49 -5.04 -7.15
CA ASP A 342 -9.54 -6.44 -7.54
C ASP A 342 -11.00 -6.90 -7.61
N TRP A 343 -11.64 -6.63 -8.74
CA TRP A 343 -13.05 -6.98 -8.97
C TRP A 343 -13.34 -8.48 -8.89
N SER A 344 -12.30 -9.31 -9.01
CA SER A 344 -12.38 -10.76 -8.92
C SER A 344 -12.14 -11.30 -7.52
N TYR A 345 -11.85 -10.42 -6.55
CA TYR A 345 -11.48 -10.81 -5.20
C TYR A 345 -12.56 -11.66 -4.52
N GLU A 346 -12.13 -12.81 -4.02
CA GLU A 346 -12.99 -13.73 -3.28
C GLU A 346 -12.45 -13.95 -1.86
N SER A 347 -13.12 -13.33 -0.88
CA SER A 347 -12.94 -13.60 0.53
C SER A 347 -13.22 -15.07 0.85
N ARG A 348 -12.44 -15.61 1.78
CA ARG A 348 -12.67 -16.95 2.36
C ARG A 348 -13.81 -16.94 3.38
N GLU A 349 -14.15 -15.77 3.92
CA GLU A 349 -15.22 -15.59 4.87
C GLU A 349 -16.56 -15.50 4.15
N ALA A 350 -17.59 -16.14 4.72
CA ALA A 350 -18.95 -16.08 4.18
C ALA A 350 -19.62 -14.71 4.42
N GLU A 351 -19.29 -14.08 5.55
CA GLU A 351 -19.84 -12.78 5.94
C GLU A 351 -19.07 -11.63 5.27
N PRO A 352 -19.76 -10.52 4.92
CA PRO A 352 -19.12 -9.31 4.40
C PRO A 352 -17.96 -8.81 5.25
N GLN A 353 -16.85 -8.52 4.59
CA GLN A 353 -15.65 -7.92 5.18
C GLN A 353 -15.47 -6.47 4.71
N LEU A 354 -14.59 -5.71 5.36
CA LEU A 354 -14.28 -4.32 4.94
C LEU A 354 -13.84 -4.22 3.49
N VAL A 355 -13.06 -5.20 3.01
CA VAL A 355 -12.62 -5.28 1.61
C VAL A 355 -13.80 -5.38 0.63
N ASP A 356 -14.87 -6.11 0.98
CA ASP A 356 -16.04 -6.22 0.11
C ASP A 356 -16.77 -4.89 -0.04
N VAL A 357 -16.91 -4.17 1.08
CA VAL A 357 -17.54 -2.85 1.10
C VAL A 357 -16.71 -1.84 0.29
N VAL A 358 -15.38 -1.86 0.44
CA VAL A 358 -14.48 -0.96 -0.30
C VAL A 358 -14.52 -1.24 -1.80
N ILE A 359 -14.48 -2.51 -2.23
CA ILE A 359 -14.58 -2.88 -3.65
C ILE A 359 -15.89 -2.36 -4.26
N VAL A 360 -17.02 -2.58 -3.58
CA VAL A 360 -18.33 -2.15 -4.10
C VAL A 360 -18.46 -0.63 -4.10
N ALA A 361 -17.96 0.05 -3.06
CA ALA A 361 -17.91 1.50 -3.01
C ALA A 361 -17.03 2.10 -4.13
N GLN A 362 -15.86 1.51 -4.38
CA GLN A 362 -14.93 1.94 -5.43
C GLN A 362 -15.56 1.76 -6.81
N LEU A 363 -16.15 0.59 -7.07
CA LEU A 363 -16.87 0.33 -8.33
C LEU A 363 -17.97 1.38 -8.54
N HIS A 364 -18.74 1.71 -7.50
CA HIS A 364 -19.75 2.76 -7.57
C HIS A 364 -19.18 4.16 -7.81
N ALA A 365 -18.08 4.53 -7.16
CA ALA A 365 -17.44 5.83 -7.34
C ALA A 365 -16.89 6.02 -8.76
N MET A 366 -16.48 4.93 -9.42
CA MET A 366 -15.99 4.97 -10.80
C MET A 366 -17.12 5.08 -11.84
N ILE A 367 -18.37 4.75 -11.48
CA ILE A 367 -19.53 4.90 -12.36
C ILE A 367 -19.81 6.38 -12.62
N GLY A 368 -19.79 6.77 -13.90
CA GLY A 368 -19.99 8.16 -14.32
C GLY A 368 -18.70 9.00 -14.31
N SER A 369 -17.57 8.43 -13.91
CA SER A 369 -16.25 9.00 -14.14
C SER A 369 -15.76 8.71 -15.56
N SER A 370 -14.68 9.37 -16.00
CA SER A 370 -14.00 9.08 -17.27
C SER A 370 -13.31 7.70 -17.30
N GLN A 371 -13.31 6.96 -16.19
CA GLN A 371 -12.69 5.63 -16.03
C GLN A 371 -13.71 4.47 -16.13
N ASN A 372 -14.85 4.69 -16.78
CA ASN A 372 -15.92 3.70 -16.88
C ASN A 372 -15.64 2.58 -17.91
N GLU A 373 -14.62 2.73 -18.76
CA GLU A 373 -14.26 1.72 -19.75
C GLU A 373 -13.62 0.49 -19.08
N GLY A 374 -14.23 -0.69 -19.25
CA GLY A 374 -13.71 -1.97 -18.74
C GLY A 374 -14.19 -2.38 -17.35
N LEU A 375 -15.06 -1.60 -16.70
CA LEU A 375 -15.64 -2.00 -15.41
C LEU A 375 -16.58 -3.21 -15.57
N PRO A 376 -16.49 -4.22 -14.69
CA PRO A 376 -17.41 -5.35 -14.72
C PRO A 376 -18.80 -4.95 -14.27
N ALA A 377 -19.81 -5.70 -14.71
CA ALA A 377 -21.15 -5.55 -14.19
C ALA A 377 -21.19 -6.00 -12.71
N PHE A 378 -22.03 -5.36 -11.88
CA PHE A 378 -22.10 -5.64 -10.44
C PHE A 378 -22.34 -7.11 -10.10
N ASP A 379 -23.16 -7.81 -10.88
CA ASP A 379 -23.48 -9.23 -10.71
C ASP A 379 -22.26 -10.15 -10.94
N GLN A 380 -21.24 -9.67 -11.64
CA GLN A 380 -19.99 -10.38 -11.89
C GLN A 380 -18.98 -10.24 -10.73
N VAL A 381 -19.18 -9.27 -9.83
CA VAL A 381 -18.24 -8.96 -8.74
C VAL A 381 -18.57 -9.81 -7.50
N PRO A 382 -17.68 -10.70 -7.02
CA PRO A 382 -17.97 -11.55 -5.85
C PRO A 382 -18.24 -10.75 -4.57
N ALA A 383 -17.52 -9.64 -4.36
CA ALA A 383 -17.74 -8.73 -3.24
C ALA A 383 -19.18 -8.20 -3.23
N TYR A 384 -19.71 -7.82 -4.39
CA TYR A 384 -21.08 -7.37 -4.54
C TYR A 384 -22.09 -8.46 -4.17
N ARG A 385 -21.87 -9.70 -4.61
CA ARG A 385 -22.72 -10.86 -4.25
C ARG A 385 -22.70 -11.14 -2.74
N ARG A 386 -21.55 -11.00 -2.08
CA ARG A 386 -21.43 -11.17 -0.61
C ARG A 386 -22.20 -10.12 0.18
N LEU A 387 -22.24 -8.88 -0.29
CA LEU A 387 -23.13 -7.86 0.28
C LEU A 387 -24.62 -8.17 0.03
N GLY A 388 -24.92 -9.16 -0.81
CA GLY A 388 -26.20 -9.37 -1.50
C GLY A 388 -26.98 -10.65 -1.19
N ASP A 389 -26.71 -11.35 -0.08
CA ASP A 389 -27.70 -12.32 0.46
C ASP A 389 -28.92 -11.62 1.11
N LEU A 390 -29.00 -10.28 1.03
CA LEU A 390 -30.15 -9.46 1.37
C LEU A 390 -30.43 -8.42 0.26
N GLU A 391 -30.96 -8.88 -0.88
CA GLU A 391 -31.72 -8.07 -1.87
C GLU A 391 -31.04 -6.90 -2.64
N LEU A 392 -29.72 -6.92 -2.87
CA LEU A 392 -29.08 -5.89 -3.73
C LEU A 392 -28.88 -6.38 -5.17
N ASN A 393 -29.73 -5.96 -6.10
CA ASN A 393 -29.44 -6.00 -7.54
C ASN A 393 -28.92 -4.62 -8.01
N ALA A 394 -28.31 -4.53 -9.20
CA ALA A 394 -27.67 -3.29 -9.67
C ALA A 394 -28.62 -2.06 -9.63
N SER A 395 -29.91 -2.27 -9.90
CA SER A 395 -30.96 -1.25 -9.77
C SER A 395 -31.20 -0.84 -8.32
N ARG A 396 -31.26 -1.80 -7.39
CA ARG A 396 -31.48 -1.56 -5.96
C ARG A 396 -30.26 -0.96 -5.26
N SER A 397 -29.04 -1.25 -5.70
CA SER A 397 -27.84 -0.56 -5.22
C SER A 397 -27.82 0.91 -5.68
N LEU A 398 -28.25 1.16 -6.92
CA LEU A 398 -28.42 2.53 -7.41
C LEU A 398 -29.54 3.26 -6.65
N GLU A 399 -30.68 2.59 -6.40
CA GLU A 399 -31.79 3.12 -5.59
C GLU A 399 -31.34 3.38 -4.15
N LEU A 400 -30.65 2.44 -3.49
CA LEU A 400 -30.12 2.61 -2.14
C LEU A 400 -29.17 3.81 -2.07
N LEU A 401 -28.27 3.97 -3.04
CA LEU A 401 -27.37 5.13 -3.08
C LEU A 401 -28.11 6.43 -3.43
N THR A 402 -29.20 6.36 -4.18
CA THR A 402 -30.07 7.52 -4.45
C THR A 402 -30.86 7.92 -3.20
N GLU A 403 -31.42 6.95 -2.48
CA GLU A 403 -32.14 7.12 -1.22
C GLU A 403 -31.21 7.58 -0.10
N ALA A 404 -30.00 7.02 -0.05
CA ALA A 404 -28.95 7.38 0.89
C ALA A 404 -28.11 8.58 0.44
N ARG A 405 -28.47 9.25 -0.66
CA ARG A 405 -27.71 10.42 -1.16
C ARG A 405 -27.58 11.50 -0.09
N ALA A 406 -28.64 11.75 0.67
CA ALA A 406 -28.61 12.67 1.80
C ALA A 406 -27.58 12.26 2.86
N ARG A 407 -27.44 10.96 3.15
CA ARG A 407 -26.45 10.45 4.10
C ARG A 407 -25.03 10.51 3.56
N VAL A 408 -24.84 10.22 2.27
CA VAL A 408 -23.56 10.43 1.58
C VAL A 408 -23.14 11.89 1.71
N ASP A 409 -24.06 12.82 1.42
CA ASP A 409 -23.80 14.27 1.52
C ASP A 409 -23.49 14.68 2.97
N GLU A 410 -24.19 14.13 3.97
CA GLU A 410 -23.90 14.36 5.40
C GLU A 410 -22.51 13.89 5.81
N VAL A 411 -22.10 12.68 5.40
CA VAL A 411 -20.76 12.15 5.67
C VAL A 411 -19.71 12.99 4.94
N GLN A 412 -19.95 13.37 3.68
CA GLN A 412 -19.05 14.24 2.93
C GLN A 412 -18.91 15.62 3.58
N GLN A 413 -19.97 16.19 4.14
CA GLN A 413 -19.91 17.43 4.90
C GLN A 413 -19.07 17.26 6.17
N LEU A 414 -19.24 16.15 6.90
CA LEU A 414 -18.43 15.82 8.06
C LEU A 414 -16.92 15.75 7.73
N LEU A 415 -16.56 15.20 6.57
CA LEU A 415 -15.18 15.16 6.08
C LEU A 415 -14.69 16.51 5.52
N SER A 416 -15.60 17.44 5.21
CA SER A 416 -15.29 18.80 4.72
C SER A 416 -15.06 19.80 5.83
N ILE A 417 -15.33 19.44 7.08
CA ILE A 417 -15.24 20.34 8.21
C ILE A 417 -13.82 20.94 8.26
N ARG A 418 -13.72 22.25 7.99
CA ARG A 418 -12.47 23.00 8.05
C ARG A 418 -12.02 23.21 9.48
#